data_AF-A0A8A4DNU7-F1
#
_entry.id   AF-A0A8A4DNU7-F1
#
_cell.length_a   1.000
_cell.length_b   1.000
_cell.length_c   1.000
_cell.angle_alpha   90.00
_cell.angle_beta   90.00
_cell.angle_gamma   90.00
#
_symmetry.space_group_name_H-M   'P 1'
#
loop_
_entity.id
_entity.type
_entity.pdbx_description
1 polymer ?
#
loop_
_entity_poly.entity_id
_entity_poly.type
_entity_poly.pdbx_seq_one_letter_code
_entity_poly.pdbx_strand_id
1 'polypeptide(L)'
;MNIRNADTYTFDKLPSRHESSTQALERAIASNCTTLRTRIREYREIVAFRRQPHSKKLARALWTAAWRLPRVDEGWVAALSSRGNLATIAGVLGEWLGTHAMPVGRVAAIDPPGGGDEIPEPRAAYCMRCVVEFGQKVVDARAPIDLDLAASHLVDAALSIGANLLIDVLLRRARVRIRHPSSAGGDGA
;
A
#
# COMPACT_ATOMS: atom_id res chain seq x y z
N MET A 1 -25.30 4.93 6.79
CA MET A 1 -24.02 5.33 7.43
C MET A 1 -22.88 4.94 6.48
N ASN A 2 -22.10 5.91 6.01
CA ASN A 2 -21.18 5.79 4.86
C ASN A 2 -19.93 4.95 5.18
N ILE A 3 -19.97 3.65 4.87
CA ILE A 3 -18.83 2.72 5.03
C ILE A 3 -17.62 3.15 4.16
N ARG A 4 -17.87 3.76 3.00
CA ARG A 4 -16.82 4.12 2.02
C ARG A 4 -15.78 5.16 2.48
N ASN A 5 -16.09 6.00 3.47
CA ASN A 5 -15.14 6.99 4.00
C ASN A 5 -14.32 6.47 5.18
N ALA A 6 -14.75 5.39 5.85
CA ALA A 6 -14.03 4.80 6.97
C ALA A 6 -12.74 4.08 6.50
N ASP A 7 -12.77 3.56 5.27
CA ASP A 7 -11.71 2.72 4.73
C ASP A 7 -10.44 3.52 4.40
N THR A 8 -10.56 4.70 3.76
CA THR A 8 -9.40 5.58 3.53
C THR A 8 -8.88 6.22 4.81
N TYR A 9 -9.77 6.49 5.77
CA TYR A 9 -9.41 7.12 7.04
C TYR A 9 -8.40 6.30 7.85
N THR A 10 -8.55 4.97 7.83
CA THR A 10 -7.63 4.07 8.53
C THR A 10 -6.24 4.10 7.89
N PHE A 11 -6.18 4.09 6.56
CA PHE A 11 -4.91 4.17 5.82
C PHE A 11 -4.22 5.53 5.99
N ASP A 12 -4.98 6.63 5.94
CA ASP A 12 -4.46 8.00 6.13
C ASP A 12 -3.91 8.26 7.53
N LYS A 13 -4.23 7.39 8.50
CA LYS A 13 -3.75 7.45 9.88
C LYS A 13 -2.56 6.55 10.17
N LEU A 14 -2.10 5.76 9.20
CA LEU A 14 -0.92 4.92 9.41
C LEU A 14 0.29 5.80 9.74
N PRO A 15 1.08 5.44 10.75
CA PRO A 15 2.24 6.23 11.13
C PRO A 15 3.33 6.11 10.06
N SER A 16 3.82 7.24 9.56
CA SER A 16 5.03 7.24 8.75
C SER A 16 6.28 7.21 9.63
N ARG A 17 7.30 6.44 9.21
CA ARG A 17 8.63 6.42 9.85
C ARG A 17 9.34 7.78 9.82
N HIS A 18 8.91 8.69 8.96
CA HIS A 18 9.50 10.02 8.80
C HIS A 18 8.74 11.14 9.51
N GLU A 19 7.78 10.81 10.37
CA GLU A 19 6.98 11.80 11.10
C GLU A 19 7.86 12.74 11.93
N SER A 20 8.81 12.19 12.71
CA SER A 20 9.73 12.98 13.53
C SER A 20 10.61 13.93 12.71
N SER A 21 11.15 13.45 11.59
CA SER A 21 11.93 14.27 10.64
C SER A 21 11.09 15.38 10.01
N THR A 22 9.81 15.10 9.71
CA THR A 22 8.88 16.08 9.14
C THR A 22 8.55 17.16 10.16
N GLN A 23 8.25 16.79 11.41
CA GLN A 23 8.04 17.75 12.50
C GLN A 23 9.28 18.61 12.78
N ALA A 24 10.48 18.02 12.73
CA ALA A 24 11.72 18.77 12.89
C ALA A 24 11.90 19.83 11.80
N LEU A 25 11.60 19.47 10.54
CA LEU A 25 11.65 20.42 9.42
C LEU A 25 10.60 21.52 9.55
N GLU A 26 9.39 21.20 9.99
CA GLU A 26 8.33 22.18 10.26
C GLU A 26 8.73 23.20 11.34
N ARG A 27 9.31 22.72 12.45
CA ARG A 27 9.85 23.59 13.50
C ARG A 27 10.99 24.47 12.98
N ALA A 28 11.86 23.92 12.14
CA ALA A 28 12.95 24.66 11.54
C ALA A 28 12.45 25.79 10.61
N ILE A 29 11.44 25.50 9.77
CA ILE A 29 10.75 26.50 8.92
C ILE A 29 10.11 27.59 9.79
N ALA A 30 9.44 27.21 10.89
CA ALA A 30 8.78 28.14 11.80
C ALA A 30 9.77 29.04 12.58
N SER A 31 10.96 28.52 12.90
CA SER A 31 12.01 29.26 13.63
C SER A 31 12.66 30.40 12.82
N ASN A 32 12.32 30.56 11.54
CA ASN A 32 12.86 31.61 10.65
C ASN A 32 14.40 31.67 10.61
N CYS A 33 15.03 30.50 10.74
CA CYS A 33 16.49 30.32 10.65
C CYS A 33 17.02 30.94 9.34
N THR A 34 17.99 31.84 9.46
CA THR A 34 18.59 32.59 8.34
C THR A 34 19.14 31.67 7.25
N THR A 35 19.68 30.50 7.62
CA THR A 35 20.21 29.49 6.69
C THR A 35 19.12 28.83 5.83
N LEU A 36 17.86 28.81 6.28
CA LEU A 36 16.74 28.20 5.55
C LEU A 36 16.02 29.18 4.63
N ARG A 37 16.22 30.50 4.78
CA ARG A 37 15.50 31.53 4.02
C ARG A 37 15.72 31.43 2.51
N THR A 38 16.93 31.02 2.09
CA THR A 38 17.28 30.88 0.67
C THR A 38 16.55 29.73 -0.02
N ARG A 39 16.08 28.72 0.73
CA ARG A 39 15.39 27.52 0.22
C ARG A 39 14.03 27.28 0.87
N ILE A 40 13.45 28.30 1.49
CA ILE A 40 12.22 28.15 2.30
C ILE A 40 11.04 27.62 1.50
N ARG A 41 10.97 27.98 0.21
CA ARG A 41 9.96 27.47 -0.73
C ARG A 41 10.10 25.97 -0.95
N GLU A 42 11.31 25.49 -1.23
CA GLU A 42 11.60 24.06 -1.42
C GLU A 42 11.24 23.25 -0.18
N TYR A 43 11.61 23.73 1.01
CA TYR A 43 11.28 23.03 2.27
C TYR A 43 9.78 22.99 2.54
N ARG A 44 9.04 24.06 2.21
CA ARG A 44 7.57 24.07 2.28
C ARG A 44 6.94 23.08 1.31
N GLU A 45 7.45 22.98 0.10
CA GLU A 45 6.99 21.99 -0.89
C GLU A 45 7.27 20.55 -0.43
N ILE A 46 8.43 20.29 0.19
CA ILE A 46 8.76 19.01 0.80
C ILE A 46 7.77 18.67 1.93
N VAL A 47 7.53 19.59 2.88
CA VAL A 47 6.57 19.38 3.97
C VAL A 47 5.17 19.16 3.41
N ALA A 48 4.76 19.97 2.43
CA ALA A 48 3.45 19.85 1.80
C ALA A 48 3.25 18.48 1.18
N PHE A 49 4.25 17.92 0.49
CA PHE A 49 4.20 16.55 -0.03
C PHE A 49 4.08 15.51 1.09
N ARG A 50 4.93 15.60 2.12
CA ARG A 50 4.93 14.63 3.24
C ARG A 50 3.62 14.62 4.03
N ARG A 51 2.97 15.78 4.16
CA ARG A 51 1.69 15.96 4.84
C ARG A 51 0.47 15.65 3.97
N GLN A 52 0.65 15.26 2.70
CA GLN A 52 -0.48 14.81 1.89
C GLN A 52 -1.12 13.56 2.51
N PRO A 53 -2.47 13.45 2.48
CA PRO A 53 -3.14 12.20 2.81
C PRO A 53 -2.52 11.03 2.05
N HIS A 54 -2.32 9.90 2.74
CA HIS A 54 -1.72 8.71 2.16
C HIS A 54 -2.55 8.17 1.00
N SER A 55 -3.87 8.33 1.03
CA SER A 55 -4.82 8.03 -0.04
C SER A 55 -4.54 8.82 -1.33
N LYS A 56 -4.07 10.08 -1.24
CA LYS A 56 -3.63 10.84 -2.43
C LYS A 56 -2.33 10.31 -3.00
N LYS A 57 -1.37 9.97 -2.13
CA LYS A 57 -0.10 9.34 -2.53
C LYS A 57 -0.34 7.96 -3.15
N LEU A 58 -1.26 7.19 -2.59
CA LEU A 58 -1.70 5.89 -3.06
C LEU A 58 -2.29 5.99 -4.47
N ALA A 59 -3.22 6.91 -4.70
CA ALA A 59 -3.82 7.10 -6.03
C ALA A 59 -2.76 7.35 -7.11
N ARG A 60 -1.74 8.14 -6.80
CA ARG A 60 -0.64 8.41 -7.73
C ARG A 60 0.23 7.16 -7.96
N ALA A 61 0.57 6.43 -6.90
CA ALA A 61 1.37 5.21 -7.04
C ALA A 61 0.63 4.11 -7.82
N LEU A 62 -0.69 3.97 -7.60
CA LEU A 62 -1.56 3.06 -8.36
C LEU A 62 -1.62 3.43 -9.84
N TRP A 63 -1.81 4.73 -10.15
CA TRP A 63 -1.76 5.23 -11.52
C TRP A 63 -0.43 4.90 -12.20
N THR A 64 0.70 5.20 -11.53
CA THR A 64 2.03 4.89 -12.04
C THR A 64 2.22 3.40 -12.28
N ALA A 65 1.77 2.53 -11.36
CA ALA A 65 1.88 1.09 -11.50
C ALA A 65 1.07 0.58 -12.71
N ALA A 66 -0.17 1.06 -12.88
CA ALA A 66 -1.03 0.67 -13.98
C ALA A 66 -0.38 0.90 -15.35
N TRP A 67 0.27 2.05 -15.54
CA TRP A 67 0.98 2.40 -16.77
C TRP A 67 2.28 1.64 -17.01
N ARG A 68 2.84 0.99 -15.97
CA ARG A 68 4.07 0.19 -16.06
C ARG A 68 3.81 -1.30 -16.28
N LEU A 69 2.55 -1.74 -16.19
CA LEU A 69 2.23 -3.15 -16.44
C LEU A 69 2.43 -3.50 -17.92
N PRO A 70 2.99 -4.69 -18.23
CA PRO A 70 3.09 -5.16 -19.61
C PRO A 70 1.69 -5.26 -20.24
N ARG A 71 1.52 -4.69 -21.44
CA ARG A 71 0.22 -4.63 -22.16
C ARG A 71 -0.86 -3.91 -21.36
N VAL A 72 -0.63 -2.62 -21.09
CA VAL A 72 -1.56 -1.74 -20.36
C VAL A 72 -2.97 -1.88 -20.93
N ASP A 73 -3.87 -2.42 -20.11
CA ASP A 73 -5.31 -2.46 -20.36
C ASP A 73 -5.97 -1.24 -19.72
N GLU A 74 -6.78 -0.51 -20.47
CA GLU A 74 -7.59 0.61 -19.96
C GLU A 74 -8.48 0.17 -18.79
N GLY A 75 -8.90 -1.10 -18.78
CA GLY A 75 -9.64 -1.73 -17.68
C GLY A 75 -8.85 -1.75 -16.37
N TRP A 76 -7.53 -1.98 -16.41
CA TRP A 76 -6.67 -1.98 -15.22
C TRP A 76 -6.47 -0.57 -14.69
N VAL A 77 -6.22 0.39 -15.58
CA VAL A 77 -6.11 1.80 -15.22
C VAL A 77 -7.40 2.27 -14.55
N ALA A 78 -8.56 1.96 -15.14
CA ALA A 78 -9.86 2.28 -14.55
C ALA A 78 -10.08 1.58 -13.21
N ALA A 79 -9.72 0.30 -13.09
CA ALA A 79 -9.87 -0.46 -11.85
C ALA A 79 -9.02 0.12 -10.71
N LEU A 80 -7.76 0.47 -10.97
CA LEU A 80 -6.85 0.99 -9.96
C LEU A 80 -7.09 2.48 -9.64
N SER A 81 -7.70 3.23 -10.55
CA SER A 81 -7.85 4.69 -10.43
C SER A 81 -9.26 5.16 -10.07
N SER A 82 -10.27 4.27 -10.12
CA SER A 82 -11.63 4.66 -9.74
C SER A 82 -11.72 4.99 -8.26
N ARG A 83 -12.48 6.03 -7.91
CA ARG A 83 -12.61 6.51 -6.53
C ARG A 83 -13.16 5.44 -5.58
N GLY A 84 -14.10 4.61 -6.06
CA GLY A 84 -14.68 3.51 -5.27
C GLY A 84 -13.64 2.45 -4.94
N ASN A 85 -12.86 2.02 -5.94
CA ASN A 85 -11.82 1.03 -5.75
C ASN A 85 -10.66 1.57 -4.92
N LEU A 86 -10.26 2.83 -5.12
CA LEU A 86 -9.22 3.46 -4.30
C LEU A 86 -9.54 3.37 -2.80
N ALA A 87 -10.81 3.58 -2.42
CA ALA A 87 -11.23 3.46 -1.02
C ALA A 87 -11.10 2.02 -0.51
N THR A 88 -11.53 1.04 -1.29
CA THR A 88 -11.37 -0.38 -0.96
C THR A 88 -9.90 -0.76 -0.81
N ILE A 89 -9.06 -0.36 -1.76
CA ILE A 89 -7.61 -0.65 -1.76
C ILE A 89 -6.96 0.00 -0.53
N ALA A 90 -7.29 1.25 -0.23
CA ALA A 90 -6.80 1.92 0.97
C ALA A 90 -7.23 1.19 2.24
N GLY A 91 -8.49 0.76 2.35
CA GLY A 91 -8.98 0.00 3.50
C GLY A 91 -8.25 -1.33 3.69
N VAL A 92 -8.07 -2.08 2.61
CA VAL A 92 -7.34 -3.35 2.61
C VAL A 92 -5.88 -3.16 3.02
N LEU A 93 -5.18 -2.15 2.47
CA LEU A 93 -3.81 -1.84 2.88
C LEU A 93 -3.76 -1.32 4.32
N GLY A 94 -4.75 -0.55 4.76
CA GLY A 94 -4.89 -0.09 6.14
C GLY A 94 -5.01 -1.24 7.13
N GLU A 95 -5.77 -2.28 6.78
CA GLU A 95 -5.88 -3.52 7.55
C GLU A 95 -4.55 -4.28 7.58
N TRP A 96 -3.90 -4.44 6.43
CA TRP A 96 -2.66 -5.24 6.32
C TRP A 96 -1.41 -4.57 6.88
N LEU A 97 -1.39 -3.24 6.98
CA LEU A 97 -0.28 -2.48 7.56
C LEU A 97 -0.56 -2.01 9.00
N GLY A 98 -1.82 -2.06 9.43
CA GLY A 98 -2.25 -1.61 10.75
C GLY A 98 -1.85 -2.55 11.88
N THR A 99 -2.46 -2.37 13.04
CA THR A 99 -2.16 -3.12 14.28
C THR A 99 -2.35 -4.64 14.17
N HIS A 100 -3.11 -5.10 13.17
CA HIS A 100 -3.34 -6.52 12.85
C HIS A 100 -2.64 -6.91 11.54
N ALA A 101 -1.45 -6.36 11.31
CA ALA A 101 -0.73 -6.48 10.06
C ALA A 101 -0.70 -7.92 9.53
N MET A 102 -0.89 -8.06 8.22
CA MET A 102 -0.91 -9.35 7.55
C MET A 102 0.43 -10.06 7.80
N PRO A 103 0.45 -11.26 8.42
CA PRO A 103 1.68 -12.00 8.60
C PRO A 103 2.08 -12.63 7.26
N VAL A 104 2.81 -11.89 6.43
CA VAL A 104 3.23 -12.33 5.08
C VAL A 104 3.90 -13.72 5.10
N GLY A 105 4.71 -14.01 6.13
CA GLY A 105 5.34 -15.32 6.32
C GLY A 105 4.39 -16.47 6.67
N ARG A 106 3.09 -16.20 6.81
CA ARG A 106 2.04 -17.21 7.03
C ARG A 106 1.08 -17.31 5.86
N VAL A 107 1.29 -16.58 4.77
CA VAL A 107 0.45 -16.69 3.57
C VAL A 107 0.68 -18.07 2.94
N ALA A 108 -0.39 -18.86 2.82
CA ALA A 108 -0.34 -20.24 2.34
C ALA A 108 -0.76 -20.38 0.87
N ALA A 109 -1.72 -19.57 0.41
CA ALA A 109 -2.20 -19.59 -0.98
C ALA A 109 -3.01 -18.32 -1.30
N ILE A 110 -3.24 -18.07 -2.58
CA ILE A 110 -4.25 -17.11 -3.06
C ILE A 110 -5.24 -17.87 -3.95
N ASP A 111 -6.51 -17.86 -3.56
CA ASP A 111 -7.60 -18.48 -4.34
C ASP A 111 -8.22 -17.40 -5.26
N PRO A 112 -8.19 -17.59 -6.61
CA PRO A 112 -8.85 -16.69 -7.54
C PRO A 112 -10.37 -16.66 -7.36
N PRO A 113 -11.03 -15.53 -7.68
CA PRO A 113 -12.49 -15.50 -7.75
C PRO A 113 -12.97 -16.48 -8.84
N GLY A 114 -13.99 -17.29 -8.53
CA GLY A 114 -14.61 -18.20 -9.49
C GLY A 114 -13.96 -19.58 -9.63
N GLY A 115 -13.02 -19.94 -8.74
CA GLY A 115 -12.53 -21.33 -8.64
C GLY A 115 -11.48 -21.74 -9.67
N GLY A 116 -10.70 -20.80 -10.19
CA GLY A 116 -9.50 -21.10 -10.99
C GLY A 116 -8.37 -21.69 -10.14
N ASP A 117 -7.27 -22.08 -10.81
CA ASP A 117 -6.11 -22.67 -10.15
C ASP A 117 -5.54 -21.76 -9.05
N GLU A 118 -5.34 -22.33 -7.87
CA GLU A 118 -4.77 -21.60 -6.73
C GLU A 118 -3.32 -21.17 -7.00
N ILE A 119 -2.92 -20.03 -6.45
CA ILE A 119 -1.52 -19.63 -6.43
C ILE A 119 -0.84 -20.26 -5.22
N PRO A 120 0.22 -21.07 -5.41
CA PRO A 120 0.86 -21.79 -4.32
C PRO A 120 1.68 -20.87 -3.40
N GLU A 121 1.95 -21.37 -2.19
CA GLU A 121 2.60 -20.68 -1.06
C GLU A 121 3.77 -19.76 -1.45
N PRO A 122 4.81 -20.19 -2.19
CA PRO A 122 5.98 -19.33 -2.43
C PRO A 122 5.64 -18.08 -3.26
N ARG A 123 4.77 -18.23 -4.27
CA ARG A 123 4.35 -17.13 -5.15
C ARG A 123 3.32 -16.24 -4.45
N ALA A 124 2.41 -16.84 -3.69
CA ALA A 124 1.43 -16.13 -2.89
C ALA A 124 2.11 -15.24 -1.83
N ALA A 125 3.06 -15.79 -1.07
CA ALA A 125 3.83 -15.06 -0.07
C ALA A 125 4.68 -13.95 -0.70
N TYR A 126 5.33 -14.22 -1.84
CA TYR A 126 6.08 -13.19 -2.58
C TYR A 126 5.17 -12.03 -3.01
N CYS A 127 4.01 -12.33 -3.61
CA CYS A 127 3.04 -11.32 -4.02
C CYS A 127 2.60 -10.46 -2.83
N MET A 128 2.19 -11.08 -1.73
CA MET A 128 1.73 -10.36 -0.55
C MET A 128 2.84 -9.52 0.09
N ARG A 129 4.09 -9.98 0.06
CA ARG A 129 5.25 -9.17 0.48
C ARG A 129 5.37 -7.91 -0.36
N CYS A 130 5.30 -8.04 -1.69
CA CYS A 130 5.37 -6.89 -2.59
C CYS A 130 4.20 -5.92 -2.38
N VAL A 131 3.00 -6.41 -2.10
CA VAL A 131 1.84 -5.56 -1.81
C VAL A 131 2.00 -4.81 -0.49
N VAL A 132 2.53 -5.47 0.55
CA VAL A 132 2.84 -4.83 1.84
C VAL A 132 3.93 -3.77 1.67
N GLU A 133 5.02 -4.09 0.95
CA GLU A 133 6.07 -3.11 0.64
C GLU A 133 5.52 -1.93 -0.14
N PHE A 134 4.69 -2.16 -1.17
CA PHE A 134 4.01 -1.10 -1.91
C PHE A 134 3.28 -0.13 -0.97
N GLY A 135 2.41 -0.65 -0.10
CA GLY A 135 1.65 0.16 0.83
C GLY A 135 2.54 0.91 1.84
N GLN A 136 3.54 0.25 2.41
CA GLN A 136 4.48 0.86 3.34
C GLN A 136 5.28 1.99 2.69
N LYS A 137 5.76 1.81 1.46
CA LYS A 137 6.49 2.84 0.70
C LYS A 137 5.61 4.05 0.39
N VAL A 138 4.31 3.86 0.12
CA VAL A 138 3.35 4.96 -0.07
C VAL A 138 3.19 5.77 1.23
N VAL A 139 3.01 5.10 2.36
CA VAL A 139 2.93 5.73 3.69
C VAL A 139 4.21 6.53 3.97
N ASP A 140 5.36 5.92 3.72
CA ASP A 140 6.68 6.46 4.00
C ASP A 140 7.31 7.34 2.91
N ALA A 141 6.56 7.65 1.84
CA ALA A 141 7.06 8.48 0.77
C ALA A 141 7.38 9.90 1.27
N ARG A 142 8.61 10.35 1.01
CA ARG A 142 9.12 11.69 1.33
C ARG A 142 9.21 12.60 0.11
N ALA A 143 9.28 12.01 -1.07
CA ALA A 143 9.32 12.70 -2.35
C ALA A 143 8.53 11.91 -3.42
N PRO A 144 8.15 12.54 -4.54
CA PRO A 144 7.42 11.87 -5.62
C PRO A 144 8.11 10.61 -6.14
N ILE A 145 9.45 10.59 -6.20
CA ILE A 145 10.25 9.43 -6.65
C ILE A 145 10.07 8.19 -5.76
N ASP A 146 9.72 8.37 -4.48
CA ASP A 146 9.44 7.23 -3.59
C ASP A 146 8.15 6.50 -4.01
N LEU A 147 7.20 7.21 -4.63
CA LEU A 147 5.98 6.61 -5.18
C LEU A 147 6.26 5.81 -6.44
N ASP A 148 7.28 6.19 -7.22
CA ASP A 148 7.74 5.40 -8.35
C ASP A 148 8.36 4.08 -7.91
N LEU A 149 9.10 4.08 -6.80
CA LEU A 149 9.61 2.85 -6.18
C LEU A 149 8.47 2.00 -5.62
N ALA A 150 7.49 2.61 -4.96
CA ALA A 150 6.30 1.90 -4.50
C ALA A 150 5.62 1.20 -5.69
N ALA A 151 5.37 1.92 -6.78
CA ALA A 151 4.74 1.37 -7.98
C ALA A 151 5.47 0.14 -8.54
N SER A 152 6.81 0.11 -8.49
CA SER A 152 7.60 -1.06 -8.92
C SER A 152 7.29 -2.31 -8.11
N HIS A 153 7.09 -2.21 -6.79
CA HIS A 153 6.68 -3.37 -5.98
C HIS A 153 5.30 -3.90 -6.42
N LEU A 154 4.38 -3.02 -6.77
CA LEU A 154 3.07 -3.45 -7.25
C LEU A 154 3.15 -4.13 -8.63
N VAL A 155 4.03 -3.65 -9.50
CA VAL A 155 4.34 -4.29 -10.79
C VAL A 155 4.96 -5.66 -10.57
N ASP A 156 5.92 -5.80 -9.64
CA ASP A 156 6.52 -7.11 -9.31
C ASP A 156 5.48 -8.12 -8.79
N ALA A 157 4.52 -7.66 -7.98
CA ALA A 157 3.40 -8.49 -7.55
C ALA A 157 2.55 -8.95 -8.74
N ALA A 158 2.24 -8.04 -9.67
CA ALA A 158 1.46 -8.34 -10.86
C ALA A 158 2.18 -9.31 -11.80
N LEU A 159 3.51 -9.18 -11.95
CA LEU A 159 4.32 -10.12 -12.72
C LEU A 159 4.35 -11.51 -12.07
N SER A 160 4.28 -11.56 -10.74
CA SER A 160 4.31 -12.84 -9.99
C SER A 160 3.02 -13.64 -10.12
N ILE A 161 1.83 -13.02 -10.11
CA ILE A 161 0.54 -13.74 -10.06
C ILE A 161 -0.45 -13.36 -11.17
N GLY A 162 -0.09 -12.40 -12.03
CA GLY A 162 -0.97 -11.80 -13.02
C GLY A 162 -1.68 -10.53 -12.51
N ALA A 163 -1.80 -9.52 -13.38
CA ALA A 163 -2.39 -8.23 -13.05
C ALA A 163 -3.87 -8.32 -12.64
N ASN A 164 -4.68 -9.14 -13.34
CA ASN A 164 -6.09 -9.33 -13.00
C ASN A 164 -6.26 -9.87 -11.58
N LEU A 165 -5.52 -10.93 -11.24
CA LEU A 165 -5.60 -11.53 -9.92
C LEU A 165 -5.08 -10.59 -8.83
N LEU A 166 -4.02 -9.81 -9.11
CA LEU A 166 -3.58 -8.76 -8.18
C LEU A 166 -4.67 -7.72 -7.94
N ILE A 167 -5.35 -7.24 -8.97
CA ILE A 167 -6.47 -6.31 -8.83
C ILE A 167 -7.56 -6.94 -7.96
N ASP A 168 -7.89 -8.21 -8.17
CA ASP A 168 -8.89 -8.91 -7.35
C ASP A 168 -8.44 -9.08 -5.89
N VAL A 169 -7.15 -9.29 -5.62
CA VAL A 169 -6.59 -9.29 -4.27
C VAL A 169 -6.77 -7.91 -3.60
N LEU A 170 -6.40 -6.83 -4.29
CA LEU A 170 -6.51 -5.46 -3.77
C LEU A 170 -7.96 -5.01 -3.57
N LEU A 171 -8.89 -5.58 -4.35
CA LEU A 171 -10.33 -5.34 -4.25
C LEU A 171 -11.06 -6.35 -3.35
N ARG A 172 -10.32 -7.21 -2.62
CA ARG A 172 -10.86 -8.20 -1.68
C ARG A 172 -11.80 -9.23 -2.32
N ARG A 173 -11.63 -9.49 -3.62
CA ARG A 173 -12.37 -10.48 -4.42
C ARG A 173 -11.67 -11.85 -4.46
N ALA A 174 -10.34 -11.85 -4.42
CA ALA A 174 -9.55 -13.06 -4.23
C ALA A 174 -9.33 -13.35 -2.74
N ARG A 175 -9.29 -14.63 -2.36
CA ARG A 175 -9.07 -15.04 -0.96
C ARG A 175 -7.60 -15.29 -0.71
N VAL A 176 -7.00 -14.53 0.20
CA VAL A 176 -5.64 -14.82 0.72
C VAL A 176 -5.77 -15.78 1.90
N ARG A 177 -5.21 -16.99 1.77
CA ARG A 177 -5.21 -17.99 2.84
C ARG A 177 -4.01 -17.80 3.74
N ILE A 178 -4.25 -17.85 5.05
CA ILE A 178 -3.21 -17.74 6.08
C ILE A 178 -3.13 -19.07 6.83
N ARG A 179 -1.93 -19.61 6.98
CA ARG A 179 -1.67 -20.75 7.87
C ARG A 179 -1.76 -20.24 9.31
N HIS A 180 -2.74 -20.74 10.05
CA HIS A 180 -2.78 -20.55 11.50
C HIS A 180 -1.77 -21.51 12.14
N PRO A 181 -1.08 -21.10 13.22
CA PRO A 181 -0.33 -22.06 14.00
C PRO A 181 -1.30 -23.16 14.43
N SER A 182 -0.91 -24.41 14.20
CA SER A 182 -1.62 -25.55 14.75
C SER A 182 -1.73 -25.29 16.25
N SER A 183 -2.96 -25.19 16.76
CA SER A 183 -3.19 -25.44 18.19
C SER A 183 -2.66 -26.84 18.41
N ALA A 184 -1.44 -26.98 18.95
CA ALA A 184 -1.01 -28.23 19.55
C ALA A 184 -1.99 -28.48 20.69
N GLY A 185 -3.07 -29.20 20.38
CA GLY A 185 -4.00 -29.75 21.35
C GLY A 185 -3.18 -30.67 22.25
N GLY A 186 -3.34 -30.47 23.54
CA GLY A 186 -2.52 -31.06 24.58
C GLY A 186 -2.43 -32.58 24.47
N ASP A 187 -1.21 -33.07 24.30
CA ASP A 187 -0.79 -34.30 24.94
C ASP A 187 -0.33 -33.89 26.35
N GLY A 188 -1.11 -34.27 27.35
CA GLY A 188 -0.74 -34.01 28.75
C GLY A 188 -1.89 -34.11 29.75
N ALA A 189 -2.56 -35.26 29.81
CA ALA A 189 -3.05 -35.87 31.05
C ALA A 189 -3.47 -37.32 30.77
#